data_AF-A0A644ZSP2-F1
#
_entry.id   AF-A0A644ZSP2-F1
#
_cell.length_a   1.000
_cell.length_b   1.000
_cell.length_c   1.000
_cell.angle_alpha   90.00
_cell.angle_beta   90.00
_cell.angle_gamma   90.00
#
_symmetry.space_group_name_H-M   'P 1'
#
loop_
_entity.id
_entity.type
_entity.pdbx_description
1 polymer ?
#
loop_
_entity_poly.entity_id
_entity_poly.type
_entity_poly.pdbx_seq_one_letter_code
_entity_poly.pdbx_strand_id
1 'polypeptide(L)'
;MKRQDIQKLRGEDLFYYFTHDHPDEEYRSIVALLPYALMDIEKAYNLLERYVNENKTLIAIYPGIKNVDTSGMEYIGNIMDGGLYASDEPYFNE
;
A
#
# COMPACT_ATOMS: atom_id res chain seq x y z
N MET A 1 12.82 11.42 -2.82
CA MET A 1 13.24 11.42 -1.40
C MET A 1 14.01 10.12 -1.12
N LYS A 2 15.01 10.08 -0.23
CA LYS A 2 15.68 8.81 0.13
C LYS A 2 14.81 8.05 1.13
N ARG A 3 14.90 6.71 1.15
CA ARG A 3 14.13 5.85 2.07
C ARG A 3 14.25 6.25 3.54
N GLN A 4 15.45 6.59 3.99
CA GLN A 4 15.71 7.03 5.38
C GLN A 4 14.95 8.31 5.76
N ASP A 5 14.59 9.14 4.77
CA ASP A 5 13.80 10.35 5.00
C ASP A 5 12.30 10.02 5.00
N ILE A 6 11.86 9.06 4.18
CA ILE A 6 10.47 8.57 4.19
C ILE A 6 10.14 7.92 5.55
N GLN A 7 11.07 7.13 6.10
CA GLN A 7 10.92 6.49 7.42
C GLN A 7 10.84 7.47 8.61
N LYS A 8 11.13 8.76 8.39
CA LYS A 8 10.95 9.80 9.41
C LYS A 8 9.55 10.40 9.37
N LEU A 9 8.84 10.31 8.24
CA LEU A 9 7.45 10.70 8.16
C LEU A 9 6.58 9.69 8.94
N ARG A 10 5.47 10.17 9.48
CA ARG A 10 4.56 9.41 10.34
C ARG A 10 3.13 9.79 10.01
N GLY A 11 2.20 8.89 10.31
CA GLY A 11 0.77 9.20 10.26
C GLY A 11 0.30 9.79 8.90
N GLU A 12 -0.42 10.91 8.99
CA GLU A 12 -0.94 11.65 7.84
C GLU A 12 0.15 12.19 6.90
N ASP A 13 1.28 12.67 7.41
CA ASP A 13 2.37 13.22 6.57
C ASP A 13 2.95 12.13 5.65
N LEU A 14 3.10 10.91 6.19
CA LEU A 14 3.55 9.76 5.42
C LEU A 14 2.52 9.39 4.35
N PHE A 15 1.25 9.36 4.71
CA PHE A 15 0.17 9.06 3.78
C PHE A 15 0.05 10.11 2.68
N TYR A 16 0.16 11.40 3.02
CA TYR A 16 0.15 12.50 2.06
C TYR A 16 1.30 12.36 1.06
N TYR A 17 2.52 12.12 1.55
CA TYR A 17 3.67 11.86 0.69
C TYR A 17 3.38 10.72 -0.29
N PHE A 18 2.88 9.59 0.20
CA PHE A 18 2.61 8.43 -0.65
C PHE A 18 1.46 8.61 -1.64
N THR A 19 0.55 9.55 -1.42
CA THR A 19 -0.62 9.76 -2.27
C THR A 19 -0.49 10.97 -3.21
N HIS A 20 0.42 11.91 -2.92
CA HIS A 20 0.59 13.15 -3.69
C HIS A 20 2.01 13.31 -4.26
N ASP A 21 3.05 12.98 -3.48
CA ASP A 21 4.44 13.31 -3.82
C ASP A 21 5.29 12.11 -4.26
N HIS A 22 4.82 10.88 -4.03
CA HIS A 22 5.53 9.67 -4.43
C HIS A 22 5.66 9.61 -5.95
N PRO A 23 6.85 9.35 -6.53
CA PRO A 23 7.06 9.48 -7.97
C PRO A 23 6.27 8.47 -8.80
N ASP A 24 6.04 7.27 -8.26
CA ASP A 24 5.26 6.22 -8.90
C ASP A 24 3.76 6.50 -8.77
N GLU A 25 3.13 6.86 -9.88
CA GLU A 25 1.70 7.17 -9.96
C GLU A 25 0.79 5.98 -9.70
N GLU A 26 1.16 4.79 -10.16
CA GLU A 26 0.38 3.58 -9.93
C GLU A 26 0.39 3.25 -8.44
N TYR A 27 1.55 3.33 -7.81
CA TYR A 27 1.66 3.12 -6.37
C TYR A 27 0.90 4.18 -5.56
N ARG A 28 0.88 5.46 -5.99
CA ARG A 28 0.05 6.50 -5.36
C ARG A 28 -1.41 6.08 -5.32
N SER A 29 -1.94 5.61 -6.46
CA SER A 29 -3.32 5.14 -6.56
C SER A 29 -3.60 3.93 -5.67
N ILE A 30 -2.65 2.99 -5.53
CA ILE A 30 -2.79 1.83 -4.64
C ILE A 30 -2.82 2.26 -3.16
N VAL A 31 -1.91 3.13 -2.73
CA VAL A 31 -1.87 3.60 -1.33
C VAL A 31 -3.15 4.35 -0.96
N ALA A 32 -3.73 5.11 -1.89
CA ALA A 32 -4.99 5.81 -1.69
C ALA A 32 -6.18 4.87 -1.40
N LEU A 33 -6.07 3.57 -1.69
CA LEU A 33 -7.12 2.57 -1.40
C LEU A 33 -7.12 2.10 0.06
N LEU A 34 -6.04 2.32 0.81
CA LEU A 34 -5.86 1.81 2.16
C LEU A 34 -6.98 2.21 3.14
N PRO A 35 -7.46 3.48 3.15
CA PRO A 35 -8.56 3.89 4.02
C PRO A 35 -9.88 3.21 3.66
N TYR A 36 -10.09 2.87 2.38
CA TYR A 36 -11.28 2.15 1.93
C TYR A 36 -11.22 0.68 2.35
N ALA A 37 -10.05 0.05 2.23
CA ALA A 37 -9.84 -1.34 2.63
C ALA A 37 -10.08 -1.56 4.13
N LEU A 38 -9.71 -0.60 4.96
CA LEU A 38 -9.81 -0.69 6.42
C LEU A 38 -11.06 0.00 7.00
N MET A 39 -11.75 0.83 6.22
CA MET A 39 -12.82 1.73 6.66
C MET A 39 -12.45 2.59 7.89
N ASP A 40 -11.17 2.92 8.03
CA ASP A 40 -10.60 3.61 9.19
C ASP A 40 -9.27 4.26 8.78
N ILE A 41 -9.26 5.60 8.74
CA ILE A 41 -8.12 6.38 8.28
C ILE A 41 -6.92 6.29 9.24
N GLU A 42 -7.17 6.22 10.55
CA GLU A 42 -6.10 6.12 11.55
C GLU A 42 -5.43 4.75 11.48
N LYS A 43 -6.20 3.69 11.24
CA LYS A 43 -5.61 2.37 10.98
C LYS A 43 -4.82 2.35 9.68
N ALA A 44 -5.29 3.03 8.64
CA ALA A 44 -4.55 3.13 7.38
C ALA A 44 -3.19 3.80 7.59
N TYR A 45 -3.15 4.91 8.32
CA TYR A 45 -1.90 5.60 8.66
C TYR A 45 -0.92 4.70 9.42
N ASN A 46 -1.38 4.07 10.50
CA ASN A 46 -0.55 3.19 11.32
C ASN A 46 -0.05 1.96 10.53
N LEU A 47 -0.89 1.41 9.65
CA LEU A 47 -0.52 0.25 8.84
C LEU A 47 0.51 0.62 7.77
N LEU A 48 0.32 1.74 7.07
CA LEU A 48 1.28 2.24 6.08
C LEU A 48 2.65 2.50 6.72
N GLU A 49 2.67 3.12 7.90
CA GLU A 49 3.90 3.34 8.65
C GLU A 49 4.61 2.04 9.01
N ARG A 50 3.85 1.03 9.47
CA ARG A 50 4.40 -0.30 9.74
C ARG A 50 5.04 -0.89 8.48
N TYR A 51 4.33 -0.87 7.35
CA TYR A 51 4.80 -1.46 6.09
C TYR A 51 6.05 -0.77 5.53
N VAL A 52 6.17 0.55 5.64
CA VAL A 52 7.39 1.27 5.25
C VAL A 52 8.60 0.85 6.09
N ASN A 53 8.39 0.55 7.38
CA ASN A 53 9.44 0.04 8.27
C ASN A 53 9.76 -1.43 8.00
N GLU A 54 8.75 -2.25 7.70
CA GLU A 54 8.87 -3.68 7.40
C GLU A 54 9.29 -3.97 5.95
N ASN A 55 9.42 -2.94 5.09
CA ASN A 55 9.69 -3.09 3.66
C ASN A 55 8.59 -3.82 2.87
N LYS A 56 7.34 -3.72 3.31
CA LYS A 56 6.21 -4.29 2.58
C LYS A 56 5.69 -3.34 1.50
N THR A 57 5.17 -3.92 0.43
CA THR A 57 4.58 -3.21 -0.70
C THR A 57 3.09 -3.52 -0.79
N LEU A 58 2.26 -2.49 -0.92
CA LEU A 58 0.82 -2.65 -1.14
C LEU A 58 0.51 -3.08 -2.57
N ILE A 59 -0.47 -3.96 -2.74
CA ILE A 59 -0.89 -4.50 -4.04
C ILE A 59 -2.42 -4.54 -4.08
N ALA A 60 -3.00 -3.94 -5.12
CA ALA A 60 -4.42 -4.07 -5.43
C ALA A 60 -4.64 -5.23 -6.42
N ILE A 61 -5.56 -6.14 -6.09
CA ILE A 61 -5.87 -7.31 -6.92
C ILE A 61 -7.34 -7.29 -7.28
N TYR A 62 -7.63 -7.23 -8.58
CA TYR A 62 -8.97 -7.25 -9.14
C TYR A 62 -9.24 -8.61 -9.80
N PRO A 63 -10.15 -9.44 -9.24
CA PRO A 63 -10.56 -10.69 -9.86
C PRO A 63 -11.03 -10.46 -11.29
N GLY A 64 -10.55 -11.29 -12.22
CA GLY A 64 -10.92 -11.22 -13.64
C GLY A 64 -9.95 -10.45 -14.53
N ILE A 65 -8.98 -9.69 -13.98
CA ILE A 65 -7.89 -9.10 -14.77
C ILE A 65 -6.74 -10.10 -14.95
N LYS A 66 -6.28 -10.70 -13.85
CA LYS A 66 -5.15 -11.64 -13.83
C LYS A 66 -5.27 -12.58 -12.63
N ASN A 67 -4.88 -13.84 -12.81
CA ASN A 67 -4.66 -14.74 -11.69
C ASN A 67 -3.31 -14.37 -11.04
N VAL A 68 -3.39 -13.77 -9.85
CA VAL A 68 -2.24 -13.46 -9.01
C VAL A 68 -2.24 -14.46 -7.85
N ASP A 69 -1.11 -15.12 -7.62
CA ASP A 69 -0.94 -15.96 -6.43
C ASP A 69 -0.78 -15.06 -5.20
N THR A 70 -1.76 -15.14 -4.30
CA THR A 70 -1.81 -14.35 -3.06
C THR A 70 -1.47 -15.16 -1.82
N SER A 71 -1.05 -16.42 -1.98
CA SER A 71 -0.80 -17.34 -0.85
C SER A 71 0.29 -16.85 0.11
N GLY A 72 1.25 -16.06 -0.39
CA GLY A 72 2.30 -15.42 0.40
C GLY A 72 2.01 -13.99 0.84
N MET A 73 0.83 -13.44 0.54
CA MET A 73 0.50 -12.03 0.81
C MET A 73 -0.39 -11.86 2.04
N GLU A 74 -0.19 -10.75 2.75
CA GLU A 74 -1.06 -10.33 3.86
C GLU A 74 -2.32 -9.66 3.29
N TYR A 75 -3.50 -10.23 3.53
CA TYR A 75 -4.76 -9.60 3.14
C TYR A 75 -5.13 -8.47 4.11
N ILE A 76 -5.41 -7.28 3.56
CA ILE A 76 -5.71 -6.07 4.34
C ILE A 76 -7.22 -5.83 4.40
N GLY A 77 -7.89 -5.90 3.26
CA GLY A 77 -9.31 -5.59 3.17
C GLY A 77 -9.85 -5.50 1.75
N ASN A 78 -11.16 -5.36 1.65
CA ASN A 78 -11.85 -5.28 0.36
C ASN A 78 -11.73 -3.87 -0.21
N ILE A 79 -11.49 -3.77 -1.51
CA ILE A 79 -11.59 -2.53 -2.29
C ILE A 79 -12.70 -2.70 -3.32
N MET A 80 -13.02 -1.64 -4.06
CA MET A 80 -14.02 -1.73 -5.14
C MET A 80 -13.60 -2.81 -6.14
N ASP A 81 -14.46 -3.81 -6.35
CA ASP A 81 -14.24 -4.92 -7.29
C ASP A 81 -12.94 -5.72 -7.07
N GLY A 82 -12.38 -5.72 -5.86
CA GLY A 82 -11.11 -6.39 -5.59
C GLY A 82 -10.71 -6.47 -4.11
N GLY A 83 -9.46 -6.84 -3.87
CA GLY A 83 -8.85 -6.88 -2.54
C GLY A 83 -7.50 -6.16 -2.51
N LEU A 84 -7.16 -5.57 -1.36
CA LEU A 84 -5.87 -4.97 -1.10
C LEU A 84 -5.02 -5.91 -0.23
N TYR A 85 -3.76 -6.06 -0.61
CA TYR A 85 -2.80 -6.98 -0.01
C TYR A 85 -1.47 -6.28 0.26
N ALA A 86 -0.64 -6.87 1.11
CA ALA A 86 0.76 -6.50 1.28
C ALA A 86 1.68 -7.69 0.98
N SER A 87 2.75 -7.42 0.25
CA SER A 87 3.79 -8.38 -0.13
C SER A 87 5.14 -7.97 0.45
N ASP A 88 5.93 -8.96 0.88
CA ASP A 88 7.34 -8.77 1.23
C ASP A 88 8.23 -8.69 -0.03
N GLU A 89 7.72 -9.17 -1.18
CA GLU A 89 8.37 -9.04 -2.48
C GLU A 89 7.96 -7.73 -3.17
N PRO A 90 8.90 -7.04 -3.85
CA PRO A 90 8.57 -5.89 -4.68
C PRO A 90 7.65 -6.33 -5.84
N TYR A 91 6.50 -5.66 -5.96
CA TYR A 91 5.49 -5.99 -6.97
C TYR A 91 5.92 -5.65 -8.40
N PHE A 92 6.92 -4.78 -8.57
CA PHE A 92 7.51 -4.46 -9.87
C PHE A 92 8.86 -5.17 -10.01
N ASN A 93 8.84 -6.32 -10.67
CA ASN A 93 10.01 -6.82 -11.39
C ASN A 93 9.92 -6.30 -12.83
N GLU A 94 11.02 -5.71 -13.31
CA GLU A 94 11.20 -5.21 -14.69
C GLU A 94 10.78 -6.22 -15.77
#